data_AF-A0A849FBF5-F1
#
_entry.id   AF-A0A849FBF5-F1
#
_cell.length_a   1.000
_cell.length_b   1.000
_cell.length_c   1.000
_cell.angle_alpha   90.00
_cell.angle_beta   90.00
_cell.angle_gamma   90.00
#
_symmetry.space_group_name_H-M   'P 1'
#
loop_
_entity.id
_entity.type
_entity.pdbx_description
1 polymer ?
#
loop_
_entity_poly.entity_id
_entity_poly.type
_entity_poly.pdbx_seq_one_letter_code
_entity_poly.pdbx_strand_id
1 'polypeptide(L)'
;MTTATPPKGTGPLGRREARLAWSLLFPTIFIVSLVVILPLLSIFWISVKPVGLADLRAPEAVVREDLRGRPQAVGDAAEIRYRLRNSSQDKVISGVTLVDRLPEGVRVAGDLPEACTLS
;
A
#
# COMPACT_ATOMS: atom_id res chain seq x y z
N MET A 1 2.31 81.14 24.24
CA MET A 1 1.66 80.13 23.36
C MET A 1 2.52 78.87 23.41
N THR A 2 2.04 77.80 24.06
CA THR A 2 2.76 76.52 24.14
C THR A 2 2.34 75.63 22.97
N THR A 3 3.27 75.35 22.06
CA THR A 3 3.06 74.51 20.89
C THR A 3 3.14 73.03 21.28
N ALA A 4 2.01 72.31 21.17
CA ALA A 4 1.98 70.87 21.42
C ALA A 4 2.76 70.12 20.34
N THR A 5 3.79 69.37 20.73
CA THR A 5 4.60 68.55 19.81
C THR A 5 4.04 67.13 19.76
N PRO A 6 3.84 66.51 18.58
CA PRO A 6 3.23 65.19 18.50
C PRO A 6 4.14 64.09 19.08
N PRO A 7 3.55 63.06 19.73
CA PRO A 7 4.31 61.97 20.35
C PRO A 7 4.99 61.10 19.29
N LYS A 8 6.27 60.75 19.51
CA LYS A 8 7.13 60.03 18.55
C LYS A 8 6.96 58.50 18.56
N GLY A 9 5.92 57.94 19.21
CA GLY A 9 5.80 56.50 19.39
C GLY A 9 4.36 56.02 19.63
N THR A 10 4.18 54.70 19.61
CA THR A 10 2.89 54.06 19.86
C THR A 10 2.50 54.21 21.32
N GLY A 11 1.53 55.10 21.56
CA GLY A 11 0.93 55.27 22.88
C GLY A 11 0.20 54.01 23.37
N PRO A 12 -0.21 53.97 24.65
CA PRO A 12 -0.90 52.84 25.25
C PRO A 12 -2.18 52.43 24.51
N LEU A 13 -2.86 53.37 23.84
CA LEU A 13 -4.03 53.11 23.00
C LEU A 13 -3.66 52.32 21.74
N GLY A 14 -2.65 52.78 20.99
CA GLY A 14 -2.21 52.11 19.76
C GLY A 14 -1.73 50.67 19.98
N ARG A 15 -1.16 50.36 21.16
CA ARG A 15 -0.81 48.97 21.54
C ARG A 15 -2.03 48.08 21.73
N ARG A 16 -3.14 48.62 22.24
CA ARG A 16 -4.40 47.87 22.46
C ARG A 16 -5.11 47.63 21.13
N GLU A 17 -5.15 48.64 20.28
CA GLU A 17 -5.72 48.53 18.92
C GLU A 17 -4.95 47.52 18.07
N ALA A 18 -3.61 47.53 18.12
CA ALA A 18 -2.79 46.54 17.43
C ALA A 18 -3.06 45.11 17.91
N ARG A 19 -3.25 44.92 19.22
CA ARG A 19 -3.61 43.61 19.78
C ARG A 19 -4.99 43.16 19.32
N LEU A 20 -5.96 44.06 19.29
CA LEU A 20 -7.31 43.77 18.81
C LEU A 20 -7.31 43.42 17.32
N ALA A 21 -6.59 44.19 16.49
CA ALA A 21 -6.43 43.92 15.07
C ALA A 21 -5.79 42.55 14.82
N TRP A 22 -4.71 42.21 15.54
CA TRP A 22 -4.11 40.88 15.46
C TRP A 22 -5.05 39.78 15.92
N SER A 23 -5.84 40.01 16.98
CA SER A 23 -6.80 39.01 17.46
C SER A 23 -7.94 38.76 16.47
N LEU A 24 -8.35 39.78 15.70
CA LEU A 24 -9.38 39.66 14.67
C LEU A 24 -8.86 38.96 13.41
N LEU A 25 -7.59 39.18 13.04
CA LEU A 25 -6.96 38.57 11.87
C LEU A 25 -6.43 37.15 12.13
N PHE A 26 -5.98 36.87 13.35
CA PHE A 26 -5.41 35.58 13.72
C PHE A 26 -6.31 34.37 13.36
N PRO A 27 -7.62 34.33 13.68
CA PRO A 27 -8.43 33.14 13.42
C PRO A 27 -8.52 32.79 11.94
N THR A 28 -8.61 33.78 11.04
CA THR A 28 -8.71 33.52 9.60
C THR A 28 -7.39 33.03 9.03
N ILE A 29 -6.29 33.71 9.37
CA ILE A 29 -4.95 33.31 8.94
C ILE A 29 -4.64 31.91 9.47
N PHE A 30 -4.93 31.65 10.75
CA PHE A 30 -4.67 30.36 11.38
C PHE A 30 -5.43 29.22 10.70
N ILE A 31 -6.73 29.38 10.46
CA ILE A 31 -7.55 28.33 9.81
C ILE A 31 -7.05 28.05 8.39
N VAL A 32 -6.78 29.09 7.59
CA VAL A 32 -6.28 28.93 6.21
C VAL A 32 -4.90 28.27 6.22
N SER A 33 -3.99 28.71 7.11
CA SER A 33 -2.69 28.07 7.28
C SER A 33 -2.84 26.61 7.68
N LEU A 34 -3.75 26.26 8.58
CA LEU A 34 -3.96 24.89 9.04
C LEU A 34 -4.41 23.97 7.89
N VAL A 35 -5.36 24.43 7.06
CA VAL A 35 -5.88 23.70 5.90
C VAL A 35 -4.78 23.42 4.86
N VAL A 36 -3.78 24.28 4.75
CA VAL A 36 -2.66 24.08 3.81
C VAL A 36 -1.52 23.26 4.44
N ILE A 37 -1.15 23.58 5.68
CA ILE A 37 0.03 22.98 6.34
C ILE A 37 -0.23 21.53 6.75
N LEU A 38 -1.41 21.20 7.30
CA LEU A 38 -1.73 19.84 7.75
C LEU A 38 -1.63 18.78 6.64
N PRO A 39 -2.22 18.96 5.43
CA PRO A 39 -2.08 17.97 4.37
C PRO A 39 -0.65 17.87 3.84
N LEU A 40 0.09 18.99 3.76
CA LEU A 40 1.50 18.96 3.35
C LEU A 40 2.38 18.18 4.33
N LEU A 41 2.20 18.42 5.63
CA LEU A 41 2.88 17.65 6.68
C LEU A 41 2.47 16.17 6.65
N SER A 42 1.20 15.88 6.36
CA SER A 42 0.70 14.51 6.23
C SER A 42 1.35 13.77 5.06
N ILE A 43 1.52 14.43 3.90
CA ILE A 43 2.23 13.86 2.74
C ILE A 43 3.68 13.55 3.11
N PHE A 44 4.37 14.51 3.74
CA PHE A 44 5.75 14.32 4.19
C PHE A 44 5.85 13.16 5.19
N TRP A 45 4.92 13.08 6.14
CA TRP A 45 4.88 12.02 7.14
C TRP A 45 4.63 10.64 6.53
N ILE A 46 3.71 10.54 5.56
CA ILE A 46 3.45 9.30 4.83
C ILE A 46 4.70 8.83 4.10
N SER A 47 5.50 9.76 3.56
CA SER A 47 6.77 9.43 2.88
C SER A 47 7.81 8.75 3.79
N VAL A 48 7.70 8.88 5.11
CA VAL A 48 8.62 8.26 6.07
C VAL A 48 8.15 6.86 6.49
N LYS A 49 6.88 6.50 6.22
CA LYS A 49 6.42 5.14 6.50
C LYS A 49 6.91 4.15 5.44
N PRO A 50 7.55 3.03 5.82
CA PRO A 50 7.96 1.97 4.90
C PRO A 50 6.75 1.07 4.55
N VAL A 51 5.67 1.63 4.02
CA VAL A 51 4.54 0.86 3.48
C VAL A 51 4.32 1.25 2.03
N GLY A 52 4.82 0.41 1.12
CA GLY A 52 4.41 0.45 -0.28
C GLY A 52 3.02 -0.16 -0.44
N LEU A 53 2.25 0.28 -1.43
CA LEU A 53 0.94 -0.33 -1.77
C LEU A 53 1.03 -1.85 -2.02
N ALA A 54 2.21 -2.34 -2.42
CA ALA A 54 2.48 -3.76 -2.60
C ALA A 54 2.44 -4.58 -1.29
N ASP A 55 2.64 -3.95 -0.14
CA ASP A 55 2.73 -4.62 1.17
C ASP A 55 1.37 -4.85 1.83
N LEU A 56 0.28 -4.32 1.24
CA LEU A 56 -1.10 -4.55 1.71
C LEU A 56 -1.64 -5.92 1.29
N ARG A 57 -0.94 -6.66 0.43
CA ARG A 57 -1.29 -8.03 0.05
C ARG A 57 -0.29 -8.99 0.67
N ALA A 58 -0.80 -10.01 1.37
CA ALA A 58 0.05 -11.08 1.84
C ALA A 58 0.71 -11.78 0.64
N PRO A 59 1.99 -12.18 0.74
CA PRO A 59 2.62 -13.03 -0.26
C PRO A 59 1.88 -14.37 -0.30
N GLU A 60 1.51 -14.82 -1.50
CA GLU A 60 0.73 -16.03 -1.72
C GLU A 60 1.43 -16.89 -2.78
N ALA A 61 1.39 -18.21 -2.59
CA ALA A 61 1.88 -19.16 -3.58
C ALA A 61 0.82 -19.31 -4.67
N VAL A 62 1.12 -18.82 -5.87
CA VAL A 62 0.20 -18.90 -7.01
C VAL A 62 0.52 -20.17 -7.80
N VAL A 63 -0.46 -21.05 -7.90
CA VAL A 63 -0.41 -22.30 -8.68
C VAL A 63 -1.12 -22.07 -10.01
N ARG A 64 -0.52 -22.52 -11.10
CA ARG A 64 -1.18 -22.62 -12.39
C ARG A 64 -1.06 -24.03 -12.92
N GLU A 65 -2.19 -24.64 -13.22
CA GLU A 65 -2.27 -25.92 -13.90
C GLU A 65 -2.44 -25.67 -15.40
N ASP A 66 -1.64 -26.34 -16.22
CA ASP A 66 -1.82 -26.38 -17.67
C ASP A 66 -1.87 -27.84 -18.12
N LEU A 67 -2.96 -28.23 -18.77
CA LEU A 67 -3.08 -29.51 -19.45
C LEU A 67 -2.48 -29.39 -20.85
N ARG A 68 -1.43 -30.16 -21.12
CA ARG A 68 -0.84 -30.32 -22.45
C ARG A 68 -1.29 -31.63 -23.06
N GLY A 69 -1.66 -31.56 -24.33
CA GLY A 69 -2.40 -32.64 -24.98
C GLY A 69 -3.90 -32.38 -24.93
N ARG A 70 -4.61 -32.86 -25.94
CA ARG A 70 -6.08 -32.81 -26.00
C ARG A 70 -6.58 -34.25 -26.06
N PRO A 71 -6.56 -34.99 -24.94
CA PRO A 71 -7.03 -36.36 -24.94
C PRO A 71 -8.53 -36.37 -25.28
N GLN A 72 -8.92 -37.20 -26.25
CA GLN A 72 -10.30 -37.32 -26.74
C GLN A 72 -10.81 -38.75 -26.61
N ALA A 73 -9.92 -39.74 -26.57
CA ALA A 73 -10.24 -41.16 -26.46
C ALA A 73 -9.49 -41.83 -25.30
N VAL A 74 -9.99 -43.02 -24.92
CA VAL A 74 -9.36 -43.86 -23.91
C VAL A 74 -8.03 -44.38 -24.43
N GLY A 75 -6.94 -44.11 -23.69
CA GLY A 75 -5.57 -44.45 -24.07
C GLY A 75 -4.75 -43.26 -24.58
N ASP A 76 -5.37 -42.09 -24.78
CA ASP A 76 -4.64 -40.87 -25.13
C ASP A 76 -3.79 -40.39 -23.94
N ALA A 77 -2.54 -40.04 -24.22
CA ALA A 77 -1.64 -39.47 -23.23
C ALA A 77 -1.77 -37.94 -23.16
N ALA A 78 -1.73 -37.40 -21.94
CA ALA A 78 -1.67 -35.97 -21.68
C ALA A 78 -0.67 -35.69 -20.56
N GLU A 79 -0.06 -34.50 -20.61
CA GLU A 79 0.88 -34.02 -19.60
C GLU A 79 0.21 -32.92 -18.79
N ILE A 80 0.03 -33.12 -17.49
CA ILE A 80 -0.42 -32.08 -16.57
C ILE A 80 0.80 -31.36 -16.04
N ARG A 81 0.84 -30.04 -16.19
CA ARG A 81 1.95 -29.21 -15.71
C ARG A 81 1.48 -28.24 -14.65
N TYR A 82 2.01 -28.40 -13.44
CA TYR A 82 1.84 -27.45 -12.35
C TYR A 82 3.00 -26.46 -12.33
N ARG A 83 2.69 -25.16 -12.39
CA ARG A 83 3.65 -24.07 -12.23
C ARG A 83 3.37 -23.33 -10.94
N LEU A 84 4.32 -23.38 -10.02
CA LEU A 84 4.27 -22.64 -8.77
C LEU A 84 5.10 -21.36 -8.88
N ARG A 85 4.54 -20.22 -8.48
CA ARG A 85 5.29 -18.97 -8.33
C ARG A 85 5.00 -18.31 -6.99
N ASN A 86 6.01 -17.65 -6.45
CA ASN A 86 5.83 -16.70 -5.37
C ASN A 86 5.22 -15.41 -5.96
N SER A 87 4.12 -14.91 -5.39
CA SER A 87 3.54 -13.63 -5.81
C SER A 87 4.38 -12.42 -5.37
N SER A 88 5.23 -12.58 -4.36
CA SER A 88 6.13 -11.56 -3.86
C SER A 88 7.54 -11.70 -4.45
N GLN A 89 8.15 -10.57 -4.77
CA GLN A 89 9.55 -10.49 -5.17
C GLN A 89 10.48 -10.37 -3.95
N ASP A 90 9.98 -9.84 -2.83
CA ASP A 90 10.79 -9.45 -1.67
C ASP A 90 10.70 -10.46 -0.52
N LYS A 91 9.57 -11.17 -0.38
CA LYS A 91 9.31 -12.09 0.74
C LYS A 91 9.34 -13.53 0.26
N VAL A 92 10.18 -14.37 0.87
CA VAL A 92 10.25 -15.81 0.59
C VAL A 92 9.06 -16.53 1.23
N ILE A 93 8.37 -17.37 0.46
CA ILE A 93 7.33 -18.28 0.96
C ILE A 93 7.96 -19.68 1.14
N SER A 94 7.75 -20.30 2.29
CA SER A 94 8.25 -21.66 2.60
C SER A 94 7.10 -22.55 3.11
N GLY A 95 7.29 -23.88 3.05
CA GLY A 95 6.30 -24.84 3.54
C GLY A 95 5.02 -24.92 2.70
N VAL A 96 5.11 -24.70 1.39
CA VAL A 96 3.95 -24.78 0.49
C VAL A 96 3.65 -26.24 0.16
N THR A 97 2.42 -26.68 0.41
CA THR A 97 1.91 -27.99 0.00
C THR A 97 0.78 -27.81 -1.01
N LEU A 98 0.89 -28.48 -2.15
CA LEU A 98 -0.14 -28.53 -3.19
C LEU A 98 -0.80 -29.91 -3.15
N VAL A 99 -2.13 -29.94 -3.11
CA VAL A 99 -2.92 -31.17 -3.23
C VAL A 99 -3.89 -30.98 -4.38
N ASP A 100 -3.93 -31.97 -5.26
CA ASP A 100 -4.85 -32.00 -6.40
C ASP A 100 -5.52 -33.38 -6.50
N ARG A 101 -6.73 -33.43 -7.04
CA ARG A 101 -7.51 -34.65 -7.21
C ARG A 101 -7.72 -34.92 -8.70
N LEU A 102 -7.07 -35.97 -9.19
CA LEU A 102 -7.28 -36.45 -10.55
C LEU A 102 -8.68 -37.08 -10.68
N PRO A 103 -9.40 -36.83 -11.79
CA PRO A 103 -10.71 -37.44 -12.02
C PRO A 103 -10.61 -38.94 -12.25
N GLU A 104 -11.71 -39.66 -11.97
CA GLU A 104 -11.78 -41.10 -12.15
C GLU A 104 -11.48 -41.51 -13.60
N GLY A 105 -10.71 -42.58 -13.78
CA GLY A 105 -10.31 -43.08 -15.10
C GLY A 105 -8.98 -42.52 -15.63
N VAL A 106 -8.40 -41.51 -14.99
CA VAL A 106 -7.03 -41.04 -15.29
C VAL A 106 -6.02 -41.89 -14.51
N ARG A 107 -5.03 -42.42 -15.23
CA ARG A 107 -3.88 -43.11 -14.63
C ARG A 107 -2.63 -42.28 -14.88
N VAL A 108 -1.84 -42.08 -13.83
CA VAL A 108 -0.52 -41.47 -13.98
C VAL A 108 0.37 -42.45 -14.74
N ALA A 109 0.91 -42.00 -15.87
CA ALA A 109 1.82 -42.79 -16.69
C ALA A 109 3.26 -42.35 -16.44
N GLY A 110 4.11 -43.28 -16.03
CA GLY A 110 5.54 -43.05 -15.80
C GLY A 110 5.90 -42.62 -14.37
N ASP A 111 7.12 -42.11 -14.22
CA ASP A 111 7.71 -41.74 -12.93
C ASP A 111 7.25 -40.35 -12.50
N LEU A 112 6.88 -40.22 -11.22
CA LEU A 112 6.61 -38.92 -10.62
C LEU A 112 7.92 -38.19 -10.26
N PRO A 113 7.93 -36.85 -10.31
CA PRO A 113 9.02 -36.06 -9.75
C PRO A 113 9.22 -36.38 -8.26
N GLU A 114 10.46 -36.32 -7.76
CA GLU A 114 10.80 -36.63 -6.36
C GLU A 114 10.01 -35.81 -5.31
N ALA A 115 9.55 -34.61 -5.69
CA ALA A 115 8.76 -33.73 -4.82
C ALA A 115 7.26 -34.08 -4.78
N CYS A 116 6.80 -35.04 -5.57
CA CYS A 116 5.39 -35.41 -5.70
C CYS A 116 5.14 -36.81 -5.14
N THR A 117 4.03 -36.96 -4.42
CA THR A 117 3.57 -38.27 -3.92
C THR A 117 2.10 -38.45 -4.24
N LEU A 118 1.68 -39.69 -4.49
CA LEU A 118 0.28 -40.07 -4.65
C LEU A 118 -0.21 -40.66 -3.33
N SER A 119 -1.28 -40.09 -2.77
CA SER A 119 -1.91 -40.50 -1.52
C SER A 119 -3.39 -40.80 -1.71
#